data_AF-A0A942D3Q6-F1
#
_entry.id   AF-A0A942D3Q6-F1
#
_cell.length_a   1.000
_cell.length_b   1.000
_cell.length_c   1.000
_cell.angle_alpha   90.00
_cell.angle_beta   90.00
_cell.angle_gamma   90.00
#
_symmetry.space_group_name_H-M   'P 1'
#
loop_
_entity.id
_entity.type
_entity.pdbx_description
1 polymer ?
#
loop_
_entity_poly.entity_id
_entity_poly.type
_entity_poly.pdbx_seq_one_letter_code
_entity_poly.pdbx_strand_id
1 'polypeptide(L)' 'MKRTAAALISFLMLMLVTAPAALAENGEGWAGKTSDKTVTFFCFGVMAFFVILVIAASLIQGRLERRKERRRLDLERLS' A
#
# COMPACT_ATOMS: atom_id res chain seq x y z
N MET A 1 7.40 14.49 -6.64
CA MET A 1 7.77 14.40 -5.21
C MET A 1 6.86 15.22 -4.29
N LYS A 2 6.52 16.49 -4.59
CA LYS A 2 5.60 17.28 -3.75
C LYS A 2 4.21 16.65 -3.56
N ARG A 3 3.63 16.10 -4.64
CA ARG A 3 2.32 15.43 -4.62
C ARG A 3 2.33 14.10 -3.83
N THR A 4 3.42 13.35 -3.91
CA THR A 4 3.59 12.07 -3.19
C THR A 4 3.84 12.30 -1.70
N ALA A 5 4.59 13.34 -1.34
CA ALA A 5 4.77 13.75 0.05
C ALA A 5 3.45 14.22 0.68
N ALA A 6 2.67 15.03 -0.03
CA ALA A 6 1.35 15.46 0.46
C ALA A 6 0.38 14.29 0.63
N ALA A 7 0.40 13.30 -0.25
CA ALA A 7 -0.40 12.07 -0.14
C ALA A 7 0.01 11.22 1.08
N LEU A 8 1.31 11.10 1.35
CA LEU A 8 1.83 10.40 2.53
C LEU A 8 1.42 11.08 3.84
N ILE A 9 1.56 12.41 3.91
CA ILE A 9 1.19 13.18 5.10
C ILE A 9 -0.31 13.11 5.36
N SER A 10 -1.13 13.23 4.32
CA SER A 10 -2.59 13.11 4.46
C SER A 10 -3.01 11.70 4.89
N PHE A 11 -2.37 10.65 4.37
CA PHE A 11 -2.58 9.28 4.82
C PHE A 11 -2.19 9.06 6.29
N LEU A 12 -1.04 9.59 6.72
CA LEU A 12 -0.60 9.55 8.12
C LEU A 12 -1.55 10.31 9.06
N MET A 13 -2.03 11.48 8.64
CA MET A 13 -3.02 12.25 9.40
C MET A 13 -4.35 11.52 9.52
N LEU A 14 -4.80 10.86 8.45
CA LEU A 14 -6.02 10.05 8.48
C LEU A 14 -5.89 8.89 9.48
N MET A 15 -4.75 8.17 9.44
CA MET A 15 -4.44 7.11 10.41
C MET A 15 -4.45 7.63 11.85
N LEU A 16 -3.87 8.80 12.10
CA LEU A 16 -3.82 9.43 13.42
C LEU A 16 -5.22 9.82 13.93
N VAL A 17 -6.06 10.37 13.07
CA VAL A 17 -7.46 10.72 13.40
C VAL A 17 -8.29 9.47 13.69
N THR A 18 -8.03 8.36 13.01
CA THR A 18 -8.73 7.08 13.25
C THR A 18 -8.13 6.24 14.38
N ALA A 19 -6.98 6.62 14.94
CA ALA A 19 -6.31 5.86 16.00
C ALA A 19 -7.17 5.70 17.29
N PRO A 20 -7.93 6.71 17.74
CA PRO A 20 -8.83 6.54 18.89
C PRO A 20 -9.99 5.59 18.60
N ALA A 21 -10.42 5.44 17.34
CA ALA A 21 -11.43 4.45 17.01
C ALA A 21 -10.91 3.00 17.15
N ALA A 22 -9.59 2.80 17.21
CA ALA A 22 -8.95 1.53 17.55
C ALA A 22 -8.81 1.28 19.06
N LEU A 23 -9.33 2.19 19.92
CA LEU A 23 -9.32 2.02 21.37
C LEU A 23 -10.19 0.82 21.74
N ALA A 24 -9.49 -0.24 22.15
CA ALA A 24 -10.00 -1.45 22.72
C ALA A 24 -11.06 -1.18 23.79
N GLU A 25 -12.28 -1.68 23.59
CA GLU A 25 -13.27 -1.74 24.65
C GLU A 25 -12.84 -2.89 25.58
N ASN A 26 -12.59 -2.60 26.87
CA ASN A 26 -12.12 -3.57 27.88
C ASN A 26 -10.74 -4.22 27.64
N GLY A 27 -9.85 -3.60 26.85
CA GLY A 27 -8.53 -4.14 26.55
C GLY A 27 -8.51 -5.21 25.45
N GLU A 28 -9.65 -5.46 24.81
CA GLU A 28 -9.76 -6.25 23.58
C GLU A 28 -9.92 -5.33 22.37
N GLY A 29 -9.08 -5.54 21.34
CA GLY A 29 -9.24 -4.83 20.06
C GLY A 29 -10.51 -5.26 19.33
N TRP A 30 -10.78 -4.69 18.15
CA TRP A 30 -11.96 -4.99 17.32
C TRP A 30 -12.16 -6.49 17.00
N ALA A 31 -11.09 -7.28 17.09
CA ALA A 31 -11.10 -8.72 16.84
C ALA A 31 -11.44 -9.57 18.09
N GLY A 32 -11.73 -8.95 19.24
CA GLY A 32 -11.94 -9.65 20.52
C GLY A 32 -10.69 -10.37 21.01
N LYS A 33 -10.86 -11.39 21.85
CA LYS A 33 -9.76 -12.23 22.36
C LYS A 33 -9.02 -12.96 21.23
N THR A 34 -7.84 -12.47 20.90
CA THR A 34 -7.00 -13.03 19.84
C THR A 34 -6.63 -14.47 20.15
N SER A 35 -7.00 -15.40 19.28
CA SER A 35 -6.56 -16.80 19.32
C SER A 35 -5.27 -16.99 18.51
N ASP A 36 -4.45 -17.97 18.87
CA ASP A 36 -3.17 -18.27 18.19
C ASP A 36 -3.35 -18.52 16.68
N LYS A 37 -4.47 -19.15 16.32
CA LYS A 37 -4.92 -19.35 14.94
C LYS A 37 -5.16 -18.02 14.21
N THR A 38 -5.87 -17.09 14.85
CA THR A 38 -6.19 -15.78 14.26
C THR A 38 -4.92 -14.98 13.96
N VAL A 39 -3.96 -14.95 14.90
CA VAL A 39 -2.67 -14.27 14.70
C VAL A 39 -1.92 -14.89 13.53
N THR A 40 -1.85 -16.21 13.50
CA THR A 40 -1.07 -16.94 12.50
C THR A 40 -1.60 -16.68 11.09
N PHE A 41 -2.92 -16.79 10.87
CA PHE A 41 -3.52 -16.50 9.56
C PHE A 41 -3.38 -15.03 9.17
N PHE A 42 -3.47 -14.11 10.14
CA PHE A 42 -3.23 -12.70 9.88
C PHE A 42 -1.79 -12.45 9.41
N CYS A 43 -0.79 -13.03 10.09
CA CYS A 43 0.61 -12.92 9.69
C CYS A 43 0.87 -13.49 8.28
N PHE A 44 0.28 -14.65 7.95
CA PHE A 44 0.36 -15.19 6.59
C PHE A 44 -0.30 -14.27 5.56
N GLY A 45 -1.43 -13.65 5.90
CA GLY A 45 -2.08 -12.65 5.05
C GLY A 45 -1.20 -11.44 4.79
N VAL A 46 -0.55 -10.90 5.83
CA VAL A 46 0.39 -9.77 5.72
C VAL A 46 1.59 -10.13 4.84
N MET A 47 2.19 -11.31 5.04
CA MET A 47 3.29 -11.80 4.20
C MET A 47 2.87 -11.90 2.72
N ALA A 48 1.74 -12.55 2.44
CA ALA A 48 1.24 -12.71 1.08
C ALA A 48 0.92 -11.35 0.43
N PHE A 49 0.31 -10.43 1.19
CA PHE A 49 0.00 -9.08 0.72
C PHE A 49 1.24 -8.34 0.25
N PHE A 50 2.33 -8.32 1.04
CA PHE A 50 3.55 -7.62 0.65
C PHE A 50 4.23 -8.24 -0.57
N VAL A 51 4.26 -9.57 -0.66
CA VAL A 51 4.80 -10.26 -1.85
C VAL A 51 4.02 -9.88 -3.10
N ILE A 52 2.68 -9.96 -3.04
CA ILE A 52 1.82 -9.61 -4.16
C ILE A 52 1.95 -8.13 -4.52
N LEU A 53 2.00 -7.25 -3.53
CA LEU A 53 2.15 -5.80 -3.73
C LEU A 53 3.46 -5.48 -4.46
N VAL A 54 4.59 -6.06 -4.05
CA VAL A 54 5.89 -5.84 -4.70
C VAL A 54 5.86 -6.33 -6.14
N ILE A 55 5.29 -7.51 -6.39
CA ILE A 55 5.16 -8.07 -7.75
C ILE A 55 4.30 -7.15 -8.61
N ALA A 56 3.11 -6.77 -8.12
CA ALA A 56 2.18 -5.91 -8.84
C ALA A 56 2.81 -4.54 -9.14
N ALA A 57 3.46 -3.91 -8.16
CA ALA A 57 4.15 -2.65 -8.33
C ALA A 57 5.25 -2.74 -9.39
N SER A 58 6.05 -3.81 -9.36
CA SER A 58 7.13 -4.05 -10.34
C SER A 58 6.57 -4.20 -11.77
N LEU A 59 5.48 -4.95 -11.93
CA LEU A 59 4.80 -5.11 -13.21
C LEU A 59 4.23 -3.77 -13.72
N ILE A 60 3.60 -3.00 -12.83
CA ILE A 60 3.04 -1.69 -13.17
C ILE A 60 4.16 -0.73 -13.61
N GLN A 61 5.25 -0.65 -12.85
CA GLN A 61 6.42 0.17 -13.19
C GLN A 61 6.97 -0.21 -14.57
N GLY A 62 7.20 -1.50 -14.83
CA GLY A 62 7.71 -1.97 -16.13
C GLY A 62 6.75 -1.67 -17.29
N ARG A 63 5.44 -1.73 -17.08
CA ARG A 63 4.45 -1.37 -18.11
C ARG A 63 4.44 0.13 -18.38
N LEU A 64 4.60 0.95 -17.34
CA LEU A 64 4.59 2.41 -17.46
C LEU A 64 5.85 2.92 -18.16
N GLU A 65 7.01 2.33 -17.87
CA GLU A 65 8.28 2.61 -18.54
C GLU A 65 8.20 2.29 -20.03
N ARG A 66 7.72 1.09 -20.40
CA ARG A 66 7.52 0.73 -21.81
C ARG A 66 6.59 1.70 -22.56
N ARG A 67 5.55 2.22 -21.89
CA ARG A 67 4.66 3.24 -22.48
C ARG A 67 5.35 4.60 -22.61
N LYS A 68 6.18 4.97 -21.65
CA LYS A 68 6.94 6.23 -21.68
C LYS A 68 8.00 6.20 -22.79
N GLU A 69 8.69 5.08 -22.95
CA GLU A 69 9.71 4.88 -23.96
C GLU A 69 9.14 4.93 -25.39
N ARG A 70 8.02 4.24 -25.64
CA ARG A 70 7.31 4.33 -26.94
C ARG A 70 6.99 5.78 -27.32
N ARG A 71 6.40 6.54 -26.39
CA ARG A 71 6.08 7.95 -26.63
C ARG A 71 7.32 8.81 -26.86
N ARG A 72 8.43 8.50 -26.20
CA ARG A 72 9.70 9.22 -26.41
C ARG A 72 10.26 8.96 -27.81
N LEU A 73 10.28 7.70 -28.25
CA LEU A 73 10.72 7.31 -29.58
C LEU A 73 9.84 7.93 -30.69
N ASP A 74 8.52 7.97 -30.47
CA ASP A 74 7.60 8.60 -31.42
C ASP A 74 7.84 10.11 -31.52
N LEU A 75 8.14 10.79 -30.40
CA LEU A 75 8.51 12.22 -30.41
C LEU A 75 9.83 12.47 -31.15
N GLU A 76 10.85 11.65 -30.91
CA GLU A 76 12.17 11.78 -31.54
C GLU A 76 12.14 11.54 -33.05
N ARG A 77 11.18 10.74 -33.54
CA ARG A 77 10.94 10.57 -34.98
C ARG A 77 10.27 11.77 -35.65
N LEU A 78 9.57 12.61 -34.90
CA LEU A 78 8.79 13.73 -35.41
C LEU A 78 9.51 15.07 -35.28
N SER A 79 10.62 15.12 -34.55
CA SER A 79 11.53 16.27 -34.42
C SER A 79 12.66 16.21 -35.44
#